data_AF-A0A1T5IKH8-F1
#
_entry.id   AF-A0A1T5IKH8-F1
#
_cell.length_a   1.000
_cell.length_b   1.000
_cell.length_c   1.000
_cell.angle_alpha   90.00
_cell.angle_beta   90.00
_cell.angle_gamma   90.00
#
_symmetry.space_group_name_H-M   'P 1'
#
loop_
_entity.id
_entity.type
_entity.pdbx_description
1 polymer ?
#
loop_
_entity_poly.entity_id
_entity_poly.type
_entity_poly.pdbx_seq_one_letter_code
_entity_poly.pdbx_strand_id
1 'polypeptide(L)' 'MHPILREILLEPVGWLAIGGSLVMFGLGLALAIYLRRRMKEEERRRSS' A
#
# COMPACT_ATOMS: atom_id res chain seq x y z
N MET A 1 29.68 2.86 -14.41
CA MET A 1 28.23 2.85 -14.12
C MET A 1 27.84 1.41 -13.78
N HIS A 2 27.32 1.15 -12.58
CA HIS A 2 27.06 -0.22 -12.13
C HIS A 2 25.89 -0.84 -12.93
N PRO A 3 26.06 -2.02 -13.56
CA PRO A 3 25.07 -2.60 -14.50
C PRO A 3 23.69 -2.84 -13.86
N ILE A 4 23.67 -3.18 -12.57
CA ILE A 4 22.45 -3.46 -11.79
C ILE A 4 21.51 -2.25 -11.70
N LEU A 5 22.06 -1.03 -11.54
CA LEU A 5 21.25 0.19 -11.50
C LEU A 5 20.60 0.47 -12.87
N ARG A 6 21.23 0.04 -13.96
CA ARG A 6 20.72 0.22 -15.32
C ARG A 6 19.56 -0.73 -15.60
N GLU A 7 19.68 -2.00 -15.21
CA GLU A 7 18.62 -3.00 -15.38
C GLU A 7 17.35 -2.61 -14.60
N ILE A 8 17.48 -2.19 -13.34
CA ILE A 8 16.32 -1.77 -12.52
C ILE A 8 15.64 -0.50 -13.08
N LEU A 9 16.43 0.44 -13.64
CA LEU A 9 15.91 1.72 -14.11
C LEU A 9 15.36 1.67 -15.54
N LEU A 10 15.88 0.79 -16.40
CA LEU A 10 15.55 0.73 -17.83
C LEU A 10 14.68 -0.47 -18.23
N GLU A 11 14.56 -1.52 -17.41
CA GLU A 11 13.57 -2.57 -17.67
C GLU A 11 12.19 -2.15 -17.15
N PRO A 12 11.15 -2.20 -18.00
CA PRO A 12 9.79 -1.77 -17.62
C PRO A 12 9.23 -2.56 -16.44
N VAL A 13 9.76 -3.76 -16.16
CA VAL A 13 9.33 -4.64 -15.07
C VAL A 13 9.80 -4.12 -13.70
N GLY A 14 10.96 -3.45 -13.60
CA GLY A 14 11.52 -2.97 -12.33
C GLY A 14 10.66 -1.88 -11.68
N TRP A 15 10.25 -0.88 -12.45
CA TRP A 15 9.38 0.19 -11.96
C TRP A 15 7.95 -0.27 -11.70
N LEU A 16 7.42 -1.21 -12.50
CA LEU A 16 6.11 -1.80 -12.27
C LEU A 16 6.08 -2.61 -10.97
N ALA A 17 7.15 -3.33 -10.64
CA ALA A 17 7.27 -4.05 -9.38
C ALA A 17 7.31 -3.10 -8.18
N ILE A 18 8.09 -2.01 -8.27
CA ILE A 18 8.17 -0.99 -7.20
C ILE A 18 6.84 -0.27 -7.04
N GLY A 19 6.24 0.20 -8.14
CA GLY A 19 4.96 0.90 -8.15
C GLY A 19 3.82 0.00 -7.66
N GLY A 20 3.74 -1.24 -8.14
CA GLY A 20 2.74 -2.22 -7.72
C GLY A 20 2.84 -2.55 -6.23
N SER A 21 4.06 -2.73 -5.71
CA SER A 21 4.30 -2.94 -4.28
C SER A 21 3.86 -1.75 -3.43
N LEU A 22 4.19 -0.52 -3.87
CA LEU A 22 3.79 0.70 -3.17
C LEU A 22 2.26 0.86 -3.11
N VAL A 23 1.58 0.57 -4.22
CA VAL A 23 0.12 0.61 -4.31
C VAL A 23 -0.52 -0.45 -3.42
N MET A 24 -0.06 -1.70 -3.49
CA MET A 24 -0.57 -2.80 -2.66
C MET A 24 -0.40 -2.50 -1.16
N PHE A 25 0.78 -1.99 -0.78
CA PHE A 25 1.06 -1.61 0.60
C PHE A 25 0.16 -0.46 1.07
N GLY A 26 0.02 0.59 0.25
CA GLY A 26 -0.85 1.73 0.55
C GLY A 26 -2.32 1.33 0.69
N LEU A 27 -2.81 0.43 -0.18
CA LEU A 27 -4.18 -0.09 -0.12
C LEU A 27 -4.43 -0.87 1.18
N GLY A 28 -3.50 -1.75 1.56
CA GLY A 28 -3.59 -2.51 2.81
C GLY A 28 -3.63 -1.60 4.04
N LEU A 29 -2.78 -0.58 4.08
CA LEU A 29 -2.72 0.39 5.18
C LEU A 29 -3.99 1.24 5.25
N ALA A 30 -4.48 1.72 4.12
CA ALA A 30 -5.71 2.49 4.02
C ALA A 30 -6.93 1.67 4.50
N LEU A 31 -7.04 0.41 4.06
CA LEU A 31 -8.11 -0.49 4.48
C LEU A 31 -8.04 -0.80 5.98
N ALA A 32 -6.85 -1.06 6.52
CA ALA A 32 -6.67 -1.30 7.94
C ALA A 32 -7.09 -0.10 8.80
N ILE A 33 -6.71 1.11 8.39
CA ILE A 33 -7.13 2.35 9.07
C ILE A 33 -8.64 2.54 8.94
N TYR A 34 -9.21 2.36 7.76
CA TYR A 34 -10.64 2.52 7.51
C TYR A 34 -11.47 1.56 8.37
N LEU A 35 -11.11 0.27 8.40
CA LEU A 35 -11.78 -0.74 9.22
C LEU A 35 -11.68 -0.43 10.72
N ARG A 36 -10.50 -0.02 11.21
CA ARG A 36 -10.35 0.40 12.61
C ARG A 36 -11.25 1.57 12.98
N ARG A 37 -11.38 2.56 12.08
CA ARG A 37 -12.27 3.72 12.31
C ARG A 37 -13.74 3.29 12.32
N ARG A 38 -14.14 2.44 11.37
CA ARG A 38 -15.52 1.92 11.28
C ARG A 38 -15.91 1.09 12.50
N MET A 39 -15.06 0.17 12.95
CA MET A 39 -15.36 -0.63 14.15
C MET A 39 -15.53 0.24 15.40
N LYS A 40 -14.69 1.27 15.56
CA LYS A 40 -14.81 2.21 16.69
C LYS A 40 -16.08 3.07 16.63
N GLU A 41 -16.54 3.42 15.43
CA GLU A 41 -17.83 4.12 15.23
C GLU A 41 -19.02 3.22 15.52
N GLU A 42 -18.96 1.95 15.11
CA GLU A 42 -20.02 0.96 15.40
C GLU A 42 -20.13 0.63 16.88
N GLU A 43 -19.00 0.48 17.59
CA GLU A 43 -18.99 0.30 19.04
C GLU A 43 -19.66 1.47 19.77
N ARG A 44 -19.32 2.71 19.38
CA ARG A 44 -19.94 3.92 19.96
C ARG A 44 -21.44 4.02 19.70
N ARG A 45 -21.91 3.56 18.53
CA ARG A 45 -23.35 3.53 18.20
C ARG A 45 -24.10 2.44 18.95
N ARG A 46 -23.46 1.32 19.29
CA ARG A 46 -24.09 0.23 20.07
C ARG A 46 -24.12 0.50 21.56
N SER A 47 -23.23 1.34 22.08
CA SER A 47 -23.15 1.67 23.51
C SER A 47 -24.02 2.85 23.94
N SER A 48 -24.81 3.44 23.04
CA SER A 48 -25.68 4.59 23.29
C SER A 48 -27.11 4.27 22.93
#